data_AF-A0A2A4SKS9-F1
#
_entry.id   AF-A0A2A4SKS9-F1
#
_cell.length_a   1.000
_cell.length_b   1.000
_cell.length_c   1.000
_cell.angle_alpha   90.00
_cell.angle_beta   90.00
_cell.angle_gamma   90.00
#
_symmetry.space_group_name_H-M   'P 1'
#
loop_
_entity.id
_entity.type
_entity.pdbx_description
1 polymer ?
#
loop_
_entity_poly.entity_id
_entity_poly.type
_entity_poly.pdbx_seq_one_letter_code
_entity_poly.pdbx_strand_id
1 'polypeptide(L)' 'MSETMNLNVRISGALKNHVSHEIQEGAYENVSEYVRDLIRRDKLKSEQLAFETLKTELQMAFSMPDSEYVELSALDIKNR' A
#
# COMPACT_ATOMS: atom_id res chain seq x y z
N MET A 1 21.55 -13.55 0.40
CA MET A 1 21.52 -12.65 1.57
C MET A 1 20.62 -11.48 1.20
N SER A 2 19.62 -11.15 2.02
CA SER A 2 18.75 -9.99 1.77
C SER A 2 19.58 -8.70 1.88
N GLU A 3 19.49 -7.85 0.87
CA GLU A 3 20.11 -6.52 0.88
C GLU A 3 19.55 -5.71 2.06
N THR A 4 20.43 -5.08 2.83
CA THR A 4 20.05 -4.26 3.99
C THR A 4 20.46 -2.82 3.74
N MET A 5 19.56 -1.89 4.07
CA MET A 5 19.78 -0.45 3.97
C MET A 5 19.71 0.14 5.37
N ASN A 6 20.67 1.00 5.72
CA ASN A 6 20.64 1.79 6.94
C ASN A 6 19.95 3.13 6.68
N LEU A 7 19.03 3.52 7.55
CA LEU A 7 18.29 4.78 7.49
C LEU A 7 18.49 5.57 8.79
N ASN A 8 18.86 6.84 8.69
CA ASN A 8 18.89 7.76 9.84
C ASN A 8 17.67 8.69 9.78
N VAL A 9 16.87 8.71 10.84
CA VAL A 9 15.64 9.50 10.92
C VAL A 9 15.72 10.43 12.13
N ARG A 10 15.50 11.72 11.91
CA ARG A 10 15.34 12.70 12.98
C ARG A 10 13.88 12.81 13.37
N ILE A 11 13.56 12.49 14.62
CA ILE A 11 12.22 12.61 15.19
C ILE A 11 12.26 13.65 16.31
N SER A 12 11.37 14.64 16.28
CA SER A 12 11.32 15.74 17.25
C SER A 12 9.88 16.06 17.67
N GLY A 13 9.73 16.89 18.71
CA GLY A 13 8.44 17.37 19.19
C GLY A 13 7.49 16.25 19.63
N ALA A 14 6.22 16.38 19.27
CA ALA A 14 5.16 15.44 19.66
C ALA A 14 5.44 13.99 19.20
N LEU A 15 6.06 13.80 18.04
CA LEU A 15 6.38 12.46 17.52
C LEU A 15 7.45 11.77 18.38
N LYS A 16 8.43 12.52 18.90
CA LYS A 16 9.43 11.96 19.82
C LYS A 16 8.74 11.46 21.09
N ASN A 17 7.82 12.25 21.64
CA ASN A 17 7.11 11.89 22.86
C ASN A 17 6.25 10.63 22.66
N HIS A 18 5.53 10.56 21.53
CA HIS A 18 4.73 9.39 21.18
C HIS A 18 5.57 8.12 21.06
N VAL A 19 6.63 8.13 20.25
CA VAL A 19 7.51 6.96 20.09
C VAL A 19 8.16 6.56 21.42
N SER A 20 8.52 7.54 22.27
CA SER A 20 9.10 7.25 23.59
C SER A 20 8.09 6.55 24.50
N HIS A 21 6.81 6.95 24.44
CA HIS A 21 5.73 6.31 25.20
C HIS A 21 5.49 4.87 24.72
N GLU A 22 5.39 4.65 23.41
CA GLU A 22 5.21 3.30 22.82
C GLU A 22 6.33 2.32 23.24
N ILE A 23 7.57 2.81 23.38
CA ILE A 23 8.70 2.00 23.87
C ILE A 23 8.58 1.76 25.39
N GLN A 24 8.18 2.77 26.17
CA GLN A 24 8.03 2.65 27.62
C GLN A 24 6.92 1.68 28.03
N GLU A 25 5.82 1.64 27.28
CA GLU A 25 4.74 0.67 27.47
C GLU A 25 5.14 -0.75 27.06
N GLY A 26 6.33 -0.94 26.50
CA GLY A 26 6.84 -2.23 26.07
C GLY A 26 6.21 -2.75 24.78
N ALA A 27 5.49 -1.91 24.03
CA ALA A 27 4.94 -2.30 22.74
C ALA A 27 6.04 -2.52 21.68
N TYR A 28 7.19 -1.85 21.86
CA TYR A 28 8.36 -1.97 20.98
C TYR A 28 9.66 -1.92 21.80
N GLU A 29 10.67 -2.68 21.40
CA GLU A 29 11.97 -2.70 22.09
C GLU A 29 12.83 -1.46 21.75
N ASN A 30 12.66 -0.90 20.55
CA ASN A 30 13.41 0.27 20.10
C ASN A 30 12.72 1.04 18.97
N VAL A 31 13.19 2.26 18.73
CA VAL A 31 12.68 3.15 17.67
C VAL A 31 12.79 2.52 16.28
N SER A 32 13.87 1.80 15.99
CA SER A 32 14.07 1.17 14.68
C SER A 32 13.07 0.05 14.41
N GLU A 33 12.58 -0.62 15.45
CA GLU A 33 11.47 -1.59 15.34
C GLU A 33 10.16 -0.89 15.02
N TYR A 34 9.83 0.15 15.78
CA TYR A 34 8.64 0.97 15.54
C TYR A 34 8.60 1.51 14.11
N VAL A 35 9.71 2.09 13.62
CA VAL A 35 9.81 2.61 12.25
C VAL A 35 9.64 1.49 11.21
N ARG A 36 10.23 0.32 11.41
CA ARG A 36 10.05 -0.83 10.51
C ARG A 36 8.58 -1.28 10.47
N ASP A 37 7.90 -1.31 11.61
CA ASP A 37 6.49 -1.66 11.68
C ASP A 37 5.62 -0.61 10.97
N LEU A 38 5.88 0.69 11.17
CA LEU A 38 5.20 1.75 10.42
C LEU A 38 5.37 1.61 8.90
N ILE A 39 6.58 1.32 8.42
CA ILE A 39 6.85 1.10 6.98
C ILE A 39 6.06 -0.12 6.46
N ARG A 40 5.97 -1.21 7.24
CA ARG A 40 5.16 -2.37 6.83
C ARG A 40 3.69 -2.02 6.74
N ARG A 41 3.15 -1.30 7.73
CA ARG A 41 1.75 -0.86 7.74
C ARG A 41 1.46 0.09 6.57
N ASP A 42 2.37 1.00 6.28
CA ASP A 42 2.27 1.92 5.13
C ASP A 42 2.24 1.16 3.80
N LYS A 43 3.18 0.22 3.60
CA LYS A 43 3.20 -0.67 2.44
C LYS A 43 1.88 -1.42 2.27
N LEU A 44 1.39 -2.07 3.33
CA LEU A 44 0.15 -2.85 3.29
C LEU A 44 -1.06 -1.98 2.95
N LYS A 45 -1.14 -0.76 3.50
CA LYS A 45 -2.21 0.19 3.18
C LYS A 45 -2.19 0.60 1.71
N SER A 46 -1.00 0.90 1.18
CA SER A 46 -0.83 1.26 -0.22
C SER A 46 -1.25 0.13 -1.16
N GLU A 47 -0.81 -1.10 -0.87
CA GLU A 47 -1.18 -2.28 -1.66
C GLU A 47 -2.69 -2.56 -1.61
N GLN A 48 -3.31 -2.45 -0.43
CA GLN A 48 -4.74 -2.64 -0.28
C GLN A 48 -5.53 -1.58 -1.04
N LEU A 49 -5.11 -0.31 -0.99
CA LEU A 49 -5.77 0.77 -1.72
C LEU A 49 -5.69 0.55 -3.23
N ALA A 50 -4.52 0.17 -3.74
CA ALA A 50 -4.34 -0.14 -5.16
C ALA A 50 -5.24 -1.29 -5.60
N PHE A 51 -5.33 -2.35 -4.80
CA PHE A 51 -6.19 -3.50 -5.08
C PHE A 51 -7.68 -3.13 -5.08
N GLU A 52 -8.17 -2.44 -4.04
CA GLU A 52 -9.59 -2.06 -3.98
C GLU A 52 -9.98 -1.07 -5.07
N THR A 53 -9.06 -0.18 -5.47
CA THR A 53 -9.29 0.73 -6.61
C THR A 53 -9.50 -0.05 -7.90
N LEU A 54 -8.58 -0.95 -8.23
CA LEU A 54 -8.68 -1.78 -9.44
C LEU A 54 -9.92 -2.68 -9.41
N LYS A 55 -10.20 -3.30 -8.26
CA LYS A 55 -11.39 -4.14 -8.09
C LYS A 55 -12.67 -3.35 -8.32
N THR A 56 -12.76 -2.13 -7.77
CA THR A 56 -13.93 -1.26 -7.96
C THR A 56 -14.11 -0.90 -9.43
N GLU A 57 -13.04 -0.51 -10.11
CA GLU A 57 -13.05 -0.20 -11.55
C GLU A 57 -13.54 -1.39 -12.39
N LEU A 58 -12.98 -2.57 -12.13
CA LEU A 58 -13.38 -3.80 -12.83
C LEU A 58 -14.85 -4.17 -12.52
N GLN A 59 -15.28 -4.09 -11.26
CA GLN A 59 -16.67 -4.36 -10.89
C GLN A 59 -17.64 -3.43 -11.60
N MET A 60 -17.30 -2.14 -11.75
CA MET A 60 -18.09 -1.20 -12.55
C MET A 60 -18.12 -1.62 -14.01
N ALA A 61 -16.97 -1.91 -14.63
CA ALA A 61 -16.89 -2.32 -16.02
C ALA A 61 -17.62 -3.64 -16.34
N PHE A 62 -17.65 -4.58 -15.39
CA PHE A 62 -18.35 -5.87 -15.53
C PHE A 62 -19.82 -5.83 -15.10
N SER A 63 -20.29 -4.73 -14.52
CA SER A 63 -21.71 -4.57 -14.16
C SER A 63 -22.61 -4.20 -15.34
N MET A 64 -22.02 -3.91 -16.51
CA MET A 64 -22.77 -3.60 -17.73
C MET A 64 -23.47 -4.86 -18.26
N PRO A 65 -24.68 -4.73 -18.84
CA PRO A 65 -25.36 -5.86 -19.46
C PRO A 65 -24.52 -6.48 -20.58
N ASP A 66 -24.58 -7.81 -20.72
CA ASP A 66 -23.90 -8.56 -21.79
C ASP A 66 -24.20 -8.00 -23.20
N SER A 67 -25.38 -7.41 -23.39
CA SER A 67 -25.80 -6.77 -24.65
C SER A 67 -25.01 -5.51 -25.03
N GLU A 68 -24.30 -4.88 -24.08
CA GLU A 68 -23.44 -3.73 -24.34
C GLU A 68 -22.02 -4.13 -24.77
N TYR A 69 -21.66 -5.42 -24.65
CA TYR A 69 -20.37 -5.93 -25.12
C TYR A 69 -20.39 -6.20 -26.62
N VAL A 70 -19.27 -5.93 -27.28
CA VAL A 70 -19.08 -6.17 -28.72
C VAL A 70 -17.98 -7.20 -28.94
N GLU A 71 -18.15 -8.05 -29.96
CA GLU A 71 -17.06 -8.91 -30.41
C GLU A 71 -15.90 -8.06 -30.92
N LEU A 72 -14.70 -8.35 -30.43
CA LEU A 72 -13.49 -7.61 -30.78
C LEU A 72 -12.34 -8.60 -30.96
N SER A 73 -11.71 -8.59 -32.13
CA SER A 73 -10.49 -9.36 -32.36
C SER A 73 -9.24 -8.53 -32.10
N ALA A 74 -8.11 -9.20 -31.86
CA ALA A 74 -6.82 -8.53 -31.75
C ALA A 74 -6.43 -7.76 -33.04
N LEU A 75 -6.93 -8.19 -34.21
CA LEU A 75 -6.69 -7.50 -35.48
C LEU A 75 -7.46 -6.17 -35.55
N ASP A 76 -8.67 -6.12 -34.99
CA ASP A 76 -9.49 -4.89 -34.93
C ASP A 76 -8.83 -3.83 -34.04
N ILE A 77 -8.18 -4.24 -32.95
CA ILE A 77 -7.41 -3.33 -32.07
C ILE A 77 -6.17 -2.80 -32.78
N LYS A 78 -5.44 -3.67 -33.49
CA LYS A 78 -4.19 -3.29 -34.17
C LYS A 78 -4.43 -2.32 -35.33
N ASN A 79 -5.61 -2.38 -35.95
CA ASN A 79 -5.99 -1.55 -37.09
C ASN A 79 -6.75 -0.28 -36.68
N ARG A 80 -6.88 0.00 -35.38
CA ARG A 80 -7.53 1.19 -34.81
C ARG A 80 -6.55 2.35 -34.63
#